data_AF-A0A933SYD2-F1
#
_entry.id   AF-A0A933SYD2-F1
#
_cell.length_a   1.000
_cell.length_b   1.000
_cell.length_c   1.000
_cell.angle_alpha   90.00
_cell.angle_beta   90.00
_cell.angle_gamma   90.00
#
_symmetry.space_group_name_H-M   'P 1'
#
loop_
_entity.id
_entity.type
_entity.pdbx_description
1 polymer ?
#
loop_
_entity_poly.entity_id
_entity_poly.type
_entity_poly.pdbx_seq_one_letter_code
_entity_poly.pdbx_strand_id
1 'polypeptide(L)' 'MKELTEEQIKRQDSVDNAIYQLIQELNPTADEIRWDIEMLGEVRDVIEDWIVERLKITDEQNFYPYLGENY' A
#
# COMPACT_ATOMS: atom_id res chain seq x y z
N MET A 1 21.35 0.10 -11.21
CA MET A 1 19.93 0.46 -11.05
C MET A 1 19.77 1.07 -9.68
N LYS A 2 18.89 2.06 -9.50
CA LYS A 2 18.46 2.42 -8.15
C LYS A 2 17.49 1.31 -7.71
N GLU A 3 17.66 0.84 -6.48
CA GLU A 3 16.82 -0.19 -5.86
C GLU A 3 16.33 0.35 -4.53
N LEU A 4 15.14 -0.08 -4.11
CA LEU A 4 14.63 0.22 -2.79
C LEU A 4 15.51 -0.46 -1.74
N THR A 5 15.67 0.19 -0.59
CA THR A 5 16.32 -0.47 0.55
C THR A 5 15.44 -1.60 1.07
N GLU A 6 16.03 -2.54 1.80
CA GLU A 6 15.27 -3.61 2.47
C GLU A 6 14.18 -3.05 3.41
N GLU A 7 14.44 -1.91 4.05
CA GLU A 7 13.47 -1.24 4.92
C GLU A 7 12.30 -0.66 4.12
N GLN A 8 12.57 -0.06 2.96
CA GLN A 8 11.54 0.44 2.06
C GLN A 8 10.68 -0.68 1.50
N ILE A 9 11.29 -1.81 1.12
CA ILE A 9 10.56 -3.00 0.67
C ILE A 9 9.68 -3.55 1.81
N LYS A 10 10.21 -3.66 3.03
CA LYS A 10 9.42 -4.06 4.21
C LYS A 10 8.26 -3.11 4.48
N ARG A 11 8.43 -1.82 4.20
CA ARG A 11 7.36 -0.83 4.33
C ARG A 11 6.26 -1.06 3.29
N GLN A 12 6.62 -1.29 2.03
CA GLN A 12 5.66 -1.66 0.97
C GLN A 12 4.89 -2.93 1.36
N ASP A 13 5.61 -4.00 1.74
CA ASP A 13 5.01 -5.26 2.19
C ASP A 13 4.05 -5.04 3.37
N SER A 14 4.42 -4.18 4.32
CA SER A 14 3.57 -3.86 5.46
C SER A 14 2.26 -3.17 5.05
N VAL A 15 2.28 -2.31 4.04
CA VAL A 15 1.08 -1.62 3.55
C VAL A 15 0.20 -2.61 2.78
N ASP A 16 0.76 -3.35 1.83
CA ASP A 16 0.01 -4.31 1.02
C ASP A 16 -0.62 -5.40 1.89
N ASN A 17 0.10 -5.90 2.91
CA ASN A 17 -0.45 -6.84 3.87
C ASN A 17 -1.60 -6.23 4.70
N ALA A 18 -1.48 -4.99 5.15
CA ALA A 18 -2.53 -4.34 5.92
C ALA A 18 -3.81 -4.15 5.09
N ILE A 19 -3.67 -3.80 3.81
CA ILE A 19 -4.78 -3.68 2.87
C ILE A 19 -5.41 -5.05 2.62
N TYR A 20 -4.59 -6.09 2.39
CA TYR A 20 -5.09 -7.45 2.25
C TYR A 20 -5.90 -7.89 3.46
N GLN A 21 -5.40 -7.66 4.69
CA GLN A 21 -6.12 -7.99 5.92
C GLN A 21 -7.43 -7.21 6.05
N LEU A 22 -7.44 -5.91 5.74
CA LEU A 22 -8.67 -5.10 5.74
C LEU A 22 -9.73 -5.70 4.81
N ILE A 23 -9.33 -6.11 3.61
CA ILE A 23 -10.24 -6.71 2.63
C ILE A 23 -10.80 -8.05 3.12
N GLN A 24 -9.97 -8.88 3.76
CA GLN A 24 -10.43 -10.13 4.39
C GLN A 24 -11.40 -9.86 5.55
N GLU A 25 -11.12 -8.86 6.39
CA GLU A 25 -11.98 -8.49 7.52
C GLU A 25 -13.34 -7.95 7.07
N LEU A 26 -13.39 -7.23 5.95
CA LEU A 26 -14.62 -6.70 5.36
C LEU A 26 -15.40 -7.72 4.52
N ASN A 27 -14.77 -8.84 4.15
CA ASN A 27 -15.40 -9.88 3.35
C ASN A 27 -16.52 -10.56 4.15
N PRO A 28 -17.79 -10.46 3.72
CA PRO A 28 -18.91 -11.05 4.45
C PRO A 28 -19.04 -12.56 4.23
N THR A 29 -18.17 -13.15 3.41
CA THR A 29 -18.16 -14.58 3.09
C THR A 29 -17.12 -15.33 3.92
N ALA A 30 -17.20 -16.66 3.92
CA ALA A 30 -16.19 -17.51 4.56
C ALA A 30 -15.00 -17.83 3.63
N ASP A 31 -15.04 -17.35 2.38
CA ASP A 31 -14.02 -17.66 1.37
C ASP A 31 -12.86 -16.69 1.47
N GLU A 32 -11.63 -17.20 1.47
CA GLU A 32 -10.45 -16.35 1.43
C GLU A 32 -10.32 -15.67 0.06
N ILE A 33 -10.22 -14.33 0.05
CA ILE A 33 -9.91 -13.59 -1.17
C ILE A 33 -8.46 -13.88 -1.54
N ARG A 34 -8.20 -14.27 -2.80
CA ARG A 34 -6.83 -14.53 -3.25
C ARG A 34 -6.02 -13.23 -3.27
N TRP A 35 -4.74 -13.33 -2.90
CA TRP A 35 -3.78 -12.23 -3.11
C TRP A 35 -3.70 -11.83 -4.58
N ASP A 36 -4.02 -10.57 -4.86
CA ASP A 36 -3.97 -9.95 -6.17
C ASP A 36 -3.34 -8.55 -6.03
N ILE A 37 -2.13 -8.39 -6.56
CA ILE A 37 -1.34 -7.17 -6.36
C ILE A 37 -1.92 -5.96 -7.12
N GLU A 38 -2.63 -6.19 -8.23
CA GLU A 38 -3.26 -5.10 -8.98
C GLU A 38 -4.44 -4.54 -8.18
N MET A 39 -5.30 -5.44 -7.65
CA MET A 39 -6.40 -5.07 -6.77
C MET A 39 -5.91 -4.39 -5.48
N LEU A 40 -4.86 -4.91 -4.85
CA LEU A 40 -4.26 -4.27 -3.67
C LEU A 40 -3.73 -2.88 -4.00
N GLY A 41 -3.18 -2.70 -5.20
CA GLY A 41 -2.76 -1.39 -5.71
C GLY A 41 -3.93 -0.41 -5.85
N GLU A 42 -5.05 -0.82 -6.42
CA GLU A 42 -6.23 0.04 -6.56
C GLU A 42 -6.76 0.51 -5.19
N VAL A 43 -6.79 -0.38 -4.20
CA VAL A 43 -7.22 -0.02 -2.83
C VAL A 43 -6.18 0.87 -2.14
N ARG A 44 -4.88 0.59 -2.35
CA ARG A 44 -3.79 1.41 -1.83
C ARG A 44 -3.91 2.86 -2.32
N ASP A 45 -4.16 3.07 -3.60
CA ASP A 45 -4.27 4.42 -4.19
C ASP A 45 -5.41 5.23 -3.53
N VAL A 46 -6.54 4.58 -3.22
CA VAL A 46 -7.66 5.22 -2.50
C VAL A 46 -7.26 5.57 -1.07
N ILE A 47 -6.56 4.68 -0.37
CA ILE A 47 -6.10 4.90 1.00
C ILE A 47 -5.03 6.00 1.04
N GLU A 48 -4.12 6.02 0.05
CA GLU A 48 -3.08 7.03 -0.12
C GLU A 48 -3.67 8.42 -0.28
N ASP A 49 -4.69 8.60 -1.14
CA ASP A 49 -5.40 9.87 -1.31
C ASP A 49 -5.95 10.39 0.05
N TRP A 50 -6.49 9.50 0.89
CA TRP A 50 -6.95 9.91 2.22
C TRP A 50 -5.80 10.26 3.16
N ILE A 51 -4.78 9.40 3.27
CA ILE A 51 -3.71 9.52 4.27
C ILE A 51 -2.73 10.66 3.91
N VAL A 52 -2.30 10.69 2.65
CA VAL A 52 -1.29 11.62 2.13
C VAL A 52 -1.93 12.91 1.66
N GLU A 53 -2.99 12.84 0.83
CA GLU A 53 -3.50 14.03 0.17
C GLU A 53 -4.55 14.81 0.96
N ARG A 54 -5.48 14.13 1.64
CA ARG A 54 -6.58 14.79 2.34
C ARG A 54 -6.27 15.07 3.81
N LEU A 55 -5.81 14.06 4.54
CA LEU A 55 -5.53 14.16 5.97
C LEU A 55 -4.14 14.71 6.27
N LYS A 56 -3.24 14.71 5.28
CA LYS A 56 -1.84 15.18 5.40
C LYS A 56 -1.11 14.57 6.60
N ILE A 57 -1.32 13.27 6.87
CA ILE A 57 -0.72 12.56 8.01
C ILE A 57 0.77 12.29 7.76
N THR A 58 1.10 11.97 6.52
CA THR A 58 2.46 11.63 6.07
C THR A 58 2.61 11.95 4.59
N ASP A 59 3.79 11.75 4.02
CA ASP A 59 4.05 11.90 2.58
C ASP A 59 4.05 10.54 1.86
N GLU A 60 4.01 10.57 0.52
CA GLU A 60 3.99 9.36 -0.32
C GLU A 60 5.19 8.43 -0.02
N GLN A 61 6.39 8.99 0.15
CA GLN A 61 7.61 8.19 0.37
C GLN A 61 7.62 7.47 1.73
N ASN A 62 6.99 8.04 2.76
CA ASN A 62 6.81 7.40 4.06
C ASN A 62 5.60 6.45 4.08
N PHE A 63 4.58 6.73 3.28
CA PHE A 63 3.43 5.84 3.13
C PHE A 63 3.82 4.58 2.35
N TYR A 64 4.19 4.74 1.08
CA TYR A 64 4.54 3.67 0.16
C TYR A 64 5.79 4.09 -0.66
N PRO A 65 7.00 3.77 -0.18
CA PRO A 65 8.23 4.22 -0.81
C PRO A 65 8.32 3.84 -2.28
N TYR A 66 8.85 4.72 -3.12
CA TYR A 66 9.06 4.44 -4.56
C TYR A 66 10.41 4.95 -5.03
N LEU A 67 10.90 4.41 -6.14
CA LEU A 67 12.09 4.93 -6.80
C LEU A 67 11.76 6.29 -7.41
N GLY A 68 12.13 7.37 -6.73
CA GLY A 68 11.90 8.72 -7.25
C GLY A 68 12.66 8.96 -8.56
N GLU A 69 11.98 9.57 -9.53
CA GLU A 69 12.64 10.24 -10.65
C GLU A 69 13.05 11.64 -10.17
N ASN A 70 14.36 11.88 -10.06
CA ASN A 70 14.85 13.25 -9.88
C ASN A 70 14.68 13.96 -11.24
N TYR A 71 13.75 14.91 -11.31
CA TYR A 71 13.69 15.89 -12.40
C TYR A 71 14.83 16.89 -12.30
#